data_AF-A0A6J1I2R1-F1
#
_entry.id   AF-A0A6J1I2R1-F1
#
_cell.length_a   1.000
_cell.length_b   1.000
_cell.length_c   1.000
_cell.angle_alpha   90.00
_cell.angle_beta   90.00
_cell.angle_gamma   90.00
#
_symmetry.space_group_name_H-M   'P 1'
#
loop_
_entity.id
_entity.type
_entity.pdbx_description
1 polymer ?
#
loop_
_entity_poly.entity_id
_entity_poly.type
_entity_poly.pdbx_seq_one_letter_code
_entity_poly.pdbx_strand_id
1 'polypeptide(L)'
;MGLLILPLFIAIREEMVHWNLNKMTKFEKCQTSASIISYSSSTLQHSRNSYLSNIFNKPERGDDYTILQGIFSIDMLLICLAMSIGTGSSLTAMDNLGQIGESQGYSTESVNAMVSIISIFNFLGRIFSGFVSEILLEKYKFPRPLMLTLTLLVSCIGFLLVAFPFHNSLYIASILIGFAFGSQVLLDITMISEFFGLEHYAMFYNVAQLACPIGTYVLKVLVAGKLYDEEVKTWSDSPEYICHGEQCYRNSFTFLTEMSLLGAAISLILVKRTREFYRQDIYKKFREDMDSLKEEVELYPHDVRQPEVESVHVHKEVTIFKK
;
A
#
# COMPACT_ATOMS: atom_id res chain seq x y z
N MET A 1 -20.95 -5.99 -1.88
CA MET A 1 -20.88 -4.54 -1.57
C MET A 1 -20.88 -4.23 -0.08
N GLY A 2 -21.78 -4.77 0.76
CA GLY A 2 -21.79 -4.46 2.21
C GLY A 2 -20.49 -4.73 2.98
N LEU A 3 -19.74 -5.79 2.63
CA LEU A 3 -18.44 -6.12 3.24
C LEU A 3 -17.30 -5.15 2.88
N LEU A 4 -17.39 -4.43 1.75
CA LEU A 4 -16.35 -3.49 1.31
C LEU A 4 -16.45 -2.12 1.99
N ILE A 5 -17.65 -1.76 2.48
CA ILE A 5 -17.93 -0.46 3.12
C ILE A 5 -17.76 -0.56 4.64
N LEU A 6 -17.76 -1.77 5.19
CA LEU A 6 -17.62 -2.03 6.62
C LEU A 6 -16.34 -1.44 7.24
N PRO A 7 -15.14 -1.55 6.62
CA PRO A 7 -13.92 -0.93 7.15
C PRO A 7 -14.01 0.59 7.18
N LEU A 8 -14.62 1.21 6.16
CA LEU A 8 -14.82 2.66 6.08
C LEU A 8 -15.82 3.14 7.15
N PHE A 9 -16.87 2.36 7.42
CA PHE A 9 -17.82 2.65 8.48
C PHE A 9 -17.19 2.52 9.88
N ILE A 10 -16.38 1.47 10.10
CA ILE A 10 -15.63 1.29 11.35
C ILE A 10 -14.67 2.46 11.57
N ALA A 11 -13.94 2.86 10.53
CA ALA A 11 -13.05 4.03 10.55
C ALA A 11 -13.77 5.31 10.99
N ILE A 12 -14.88 5.65 10.32
CA ILE A 12 -15.67 6.84 10.64
C ILE A 12 -16.21 6.78 12.08
N ARG A 13 -16.61 5.59 12.55
CA ARG A 13 -17.10 5.40 13.91
C ARG A 13 -16.00 5.59 14.93
N GLU A 14 -14.82 5.02 14.69
CA GLU A 14 -13.67 5.08 15.60
C GLU A 14 -13.12 6.50 15.72
N GLU A 15 -13.04 7.23 14.61
CA GLU A 15 -12.67 8.65 14.60
C GLU A 15 -13.70 9.52 15.34
N MET A 16 -15.00 9.22 15.21
CA MET A 16 -16.07 9.91 15.96
C MET A 16 -15.98 9.65 17.47
N VAL A 17 -15.58 8.44 17.87
CA VAL A 17 -15.37 8.08 19.28
C VAL A 17 -14.14 8.78 19.84
N HIS A 18 -13.01 8.75 19.13
CA HIS A 18 -11.79 9.47 19.52
C HIS A 18 -12.01 10.97 19.62
N TRP A 19 -12.79 11.56 18.71
CA TRP A 19 -13.16 12.96 18.78
C TRP A 19 -14.04 13.27 19.99
N ASN A 20 -15.02 12.42 20.31
CA ASN A 20 -15.84 12.59 21.52
C ASN A 20 -14.99 12.49 22.78
N LEU A 21 -14.04 11.55 22.84
CA LEU A 21 -13.09 11.43 23.95
C LEU A 21 -12.22 12.68 24.07
N ASN A 22 -11.58 13.13 22.99
CA ASN A 22 -10.76 14.34 22.99
C ASN A 22 -11.58 15.60 23.33
N LYS A 23 -12.84 15.68 22.89
CA LYS A 23 -13.76 16.75 23.25
C LYS A 23 -14.06 16.72 24.75
N MET A 24 -14.29 15.54 25.34
CA MET A 24 -14.48 15.37 26.78
C MET A 24 -13.22 15.77 27.56
N THR A 25 -12.02 15.33 27.14
CA THR A 25 -10.76 15.71 27.79
C THR A 25 -10.48 17.21 27.69
N LYS A 26 -10.82 17.84 26.56
CA LYS A 26 -10.71 19.29 26.37
C LYS A 26 -11.75 20.06 27.18
N PHE A 27 -12.94 19.50 27.36
CA PHE A 27 -13.99 20.04 28.23
C PHE A 27 -13.58 19.95 29.72
N GLU A 28 -12.96 18.84 30.12
CA GLU A 28 -12.46 18.61 31.47
C GLU A 28 -11.30 19.57 31.79
N LYS A 29 -10.33 19.74 30.87
CA LYS A 29 -9.26 20.77 30.97
C LYS A 29 -9.80 22.20 30.99
N CYS A 30 -10.86 22.50 30.24
CA CYS A 30 -11.56 23.79 30.30
C CYS A 30 -12.28 23.98 31.64
N GLN A 31 -12.90 22.94 32.20
CA GLN A 31 -13.59 23.00 33.50
C GLN A 31 -12.64 23.14 34.68
N THR A 32 -11.44 22.52 34.64
CA THR A 32 -10.43 22.75 35.70
C THR A 32 -9.86 24.17 35.66
N SER A 33 -9.95 24.85 34.51
CA SER A 33 -9.43 26.20 34.30
C SER A 33 -10.47 27.31 34.45
N ALA A 34 -11.77 26.96 34.47
CA ALA A 34 -12.89 27.91 34.39
C ALA A 34 -13.69 28.07 35.69
N SER A 35 -13.10 27.82 36.86
CA SER A 35 -13.72 28.11 38.16
C SER A 35 -13.82 29.61 38.50
N ILE A 36 -13.49 30.52 37.56
CA ILE A 36 -13.55 31.96 37.79
C ILE A 36 -14.26 32.64 36.59
N ILE A 37 -15.50 33.09 36.86
CA ILE A 37 -16.35 34.06 36.14
C ILE A 37 -17.35 33.52 35.09
N SER A 38 -18.58 33.34 35.57
CA SER A 38 -19.89 33.85 35.11
C SER A 38 -20.21 34.06 33.61
N TYR A 39 -21.27 33.34 33.19
CA TYR A 39 -22.36 33.68 32.25
C TYR A 39 -22.04 34.24 30.85
N SER A 40 -22.36 33.43 29.82
CA SER A 40 -23.11 33.88 28.65
C SER A 40 -23.60 32.69 27.82
N SER A 41 -24.92 32.59 27.65
CA SER A 41 -25.61 31.63 26.80
C SER A 41 -25.54 32.07 25.34
N SER A 42 -24.79 31.34 24.50
CA SER A 42 -25.09 31.15 23.06
C SER A 42 -23.93 30.41 22.39
N THR A 43 -24.12 29.18 21.91
CA THR A 43 -23.45 28.62 20.70
C THR A 43 -23.82 27.13 20.51
N LEU A 44 -24.88 26.87 19.75
CA LEU A 44 -25.09 25.54 19.12
C LEU A 44 -24.87 25.57 17.60
N GLN A 45 -24.45 26.71 17.03
CA GLN A 45 -24.33 26.87 15.58
C GLN A 45 -22.89 26.94 15.04
N HIS A 46 -21.87 27.01 15.91
CA HIS A 46 -20.48 27.15 15.48
C HIS A 46 -19.69 25.83 15.35
N SER A 47 -20.19 24.72 15.90
CA SER A 47 -19.44 23.46 16.00
C SER A 47 -19.41 22.62 14.70
N ARG A 48 -20.34 22.81 13.76
CA ARG A 48 -20.40 21.99 12.53
C ARG A 48 -19.40 22.46 11.46
N ASN A 49 -19.10 23.76 11.42
CA ASN A 49 -18.18 24.33 10.44
C ASN A 49 -16.70 24.03 10.76
N SER A 50 -16.37 23.79 12.03
CA SER A 50 -15.00 23.46 12.46
C SER A 50 -14.53 22.05 12.05
N TYR A 51 -15.46 21.09 11.93
CA TYR A 51 -15.13 19.71 11.54
C TYR A 51 -14.76 19.61 10.07
N LEU A 52 -15.53 20.27 9.20
CA LEU A 52 -15.26 20.33 7.76
C LEU A 52 -14.09 21.27 7.43
N SER A 53 -13.88 22.36 8.19
CA SER A 53 -12.77 23.27 7.93
C SER A 53 -11.40 22.66 8.22
N ASN A 54 -11.30 21.76 9.21
CA ASN A 54 -10.05 21.05 9.50
C ASN A 54 -9.72 19.97 8.45
N ILE A 55 -10.71 19.42 7.73
CA ILE A 55 -10.47 18.44 6.65
C ILE A 55 -9.68 19.07 5.48
N PHE A 56 -9.85 20.37 5.23
CA PHE A 56 -9.18 21.07 4.13
C PHE A 56 -7.82 21.69 4.51
N ASN A 57 -7.47 21.72 5.80
CA ASN A 57 -6.14 22.12 6.26
C ASN A 57 -5.20 20.92 6.18
N LYS A 58 -4.53 20.78 5.04
CA LYS A 58 -3.60 19.67 4.77
C LYS A 58 -2.31 19.84 5.60
N PRO A 59 -1.91 18.84 6.42
CA PRO A 59 -0.59 18.81 7.06
C PRO A 59 0.56 18.78 6.05
N GLU A 60 1.80 19.04 6.48
CA GLU A 60 2.94 18.78 5.61
C GLU A 60 3.07 17.27 5.35
N ARG A 61 3.69 16.89 4.23
CA ARG A 61 3.88 15.45 3.95
C ARG A 61 4.87 14.88 4.96
N GLY A 62 4.56 13.70 5.49
CA GLY A 62 5.37 13.08 6.55
C GLY A 62 4.97 13.49 7.97
N ASP A 63 4.05 14.43 8.14
CA ASP A 63 3.34 14.61 9.41
C ASP A 63 2.19 13.60 9.52
N ASP A 64 1.68 13.39 10.74
CA ASP A 64 0.53 12.52 10.96
C ASP A 64 -0.76 13.18 10.46
N TYR A 65 -1.42 12.51 9.51
CA TYR A 65 -2.71 12.94 8.97
C TYR A 65 -3.84 12.36 9.81
N THR A 66 -4.88 13.17 10.06
CA THR A 66 -6.16 12.60 10.48
C THR A 66 -6.73 11.71 9.38
N ILE A 67 -7.54 10.71 9.77
CA ILE A 67 -8.11 9.71 8.85
C ILE A 67 -8.84 10.38 7.67
N LEU A 68 -9.74 11.32 7.94
CA LEU A 68 -10.49 12.01 6.88
C LEU A 68 -9.60 12.87 5.98
N GLN A 69 -8.62 13.58 6.54
CA GLN A 69 -7.67 14.38 5.73
C GLN A 69 -6.86 13.48 4.78
N GLY A 70 -6.37 12.35 5.27
CA GLY A 70 -5.58 11.42 4.47
C GLY A 70 -6.41 10.78 3.36
N ILE A 71 -7.57 10.22 3.69
CA ILE A 71 -8.45 9.52 2.73
C ILE A 71 -8.90 10.44 1.60
N PHE A 72 -9.28 11.69 1.90
CA PHE A 72 -9.74 12.65 0.89
C PHE A 72 -8.62 13.49 0.27
N SER A 73 -7.36 13.19 0.58
CA SER A 73 -6.23 13.89 -0.04
C SER A 73 -6.06 13.51 -1.51
N ILE A 74 -5.58 14.46 -2.31
CA ILE A 74 -5.22 14.21 -3.71
C ILE A 74 -4.11 13.15 -3.82
N ASP A 75 -3.19 13.12 -2.85
CA ASP A 75 -2.06 12.18 -2.90
C ASP A 75 -2.56 10.74 -2.67
N MET A 76 -3.53 10.54 -1.77
CA MET A 76 -4.18 9.25 -1.56
C MET A 76 -4.97 8.81 -2.79
N LEU A 77 -5.74 9.72 -3.41
CA LEU A 77 -6.46 9.42 -4.64
C LEU A 77 -5.50 8.96 -5.76
N LEU A 78 -4.38 9.66 -5.95
CA LEU A 78 -3.40 9.30 -6.96
C LEU A 78 -2.72 7.95 -6.66
N ILE A 79 -2.42 7.66 -5.38
CA ILE A 79 -1.92 6.34 -4.96
C ILE A 79 -2.95 5.26 -5.26
N CYS A 80 -4.20 5.43 -4.83
CA CYS A 80 -5.28 4.48 -5.08
C CYS A 80 -5.49 4.23 -6.58
N LEU A 81 -5.45 5.27 -7.42
CA LEU A 81 -5.56 5.14 -8.87
C LEU A 81 -4.37 4.37 -9.47
N ALA A 82 -3.14 4.73 -9.07
CA ALA A 82 -1.94 4.03 -9.52
C ALA A 82 -1.94 2.56 -9.09
N MET A 83 -2.34 2.25 -7.86
CA MET A 83 -2.49 0.89 -7.33
C MET A 83 -3.59 0.11 -8.07
N SER A 84 -4.77 0.69 -8.25
CA SER A 84 -5.88 0.05 -8.99
C SER A 84 -5.45 -0.39 -10.37
N ILE A 85 -4.70 0.47 -11.07
CA ILE A 85 -4.28 0.25 -12.44
C ILE A 85 -3.05 -0.67 -12.50
N GLY A 86 -1.98 -0.33 -11.78
CA GLY A 86 -0.71 -1.06 -11.80
C GLY A 86 -0.81 -2.44 -11.15
N THR A 87 -1.13 -2.44 -9.86
CA THR A 87 -1.27 -3.67 -9.07
C THR A 87 -2.44 -4.52 -9.59
N GLY A 88 -3.56 -3.89 -9.95
CA GLY A 88 -4.70 -4.59 -10.54
C GLY A 88 -4.37 -5.26 -11.90
N SER A 89 -3.56 -4.63 -12.75
CA SER A 89 -3.10 -5.24 -14.01
C SER A 89 -2.20 -6.45 -13.75
N SER A 90 -1.26 -6.33 -12.82
CA SER A 90 -0.36 -7.43 -12.45
C SER A 90 -1.14 -8.61 -11.87
N LEU A 91 -2.10 -8.36 -10.96
CA LEU A 91 -3.00 -9.38 -10.43
C LEU A 91 -3.85 -10.04 -11.51
N THR A 92 -4.35 -9.25 -12.48
CA THR A 92 -5.10 -9.79 -13.62
C THR A 92 -4.26 -10.77 -14.43
N ALA A 93 -2.97 -10.47 -14.66
CA ALA A 93 -2.07 -11.39 -15.35
C ALA A 93 -1.79 -12.66 -14.54
N MET A 94 -1.51 -12.52 -13.24
CA MET A 94 -1.22 -13.65 -12.35
C MET A 94 -2.41 -14.60 -12.20
N ASP A 95 -3.61 -14.05 -12.01
CA ASP A 95 -4.85 -14.81 -11.83
C ASP A 95 -5.24 -15.63 -13.06
N ASN A 96 -4.86 -15.18 -14.26
CA ASN A 96 -5.20 -15.83 -15.52
C ASN A 96 -4.04 -16.63 -16.12
N LEU A 97 -2.90 -16.76 -15.41
CA LEU A 97 -1.69 -17.39 -15.94
C LEU A 97 -1.93 -18.83 -16.43
N GLY A 98 -2.81 -19.57 -15.76
CA GLY A 98 -3.18 -20.93 -16.19
C GLY A 98 -3.80 -20.96 -17.59
N GLN A 99 -4.83 -20.13 -17.81
CA GLN A 99 -5.51 -20.04 -19.10
C GLN A 99 -4.60 -19.44 -20.19
N ILE A 100 -3.76 -18.47 -19.84
CA ILE A 100 -2.75 -17.90 -20.74
C ILE A 100 -1.77 -18.98 -21.19
N GLY A 101 -1.21 -19.73 -20.24
CA GLY A 101 -0.26 -20.80 -20.54
C GLY A 101 -0.87 -21.90 -21.42
N GLU A 102 -2.08 -22.34 -21.08
CA GLU A 102 -2.82 -23.32 -21.87
C GLU A 102 -3.10 -22.84 -23.30
N SER A 103 -3.55 -21.59 -23.47
CA SER A 103 -3.80 -21.01 -24.79
C SER A 103 -2.54 -20.94 -25.66
N GLN A 104 -1.37 -20.74 -25.06
CA GLN A 104 -0.07 -20.70 -25.75
C GLN A 104 0.58 -22.08 -25.92
N GLY A 105 -0.09 -23.16 -25.50
CA GLY A 105 0.37 -24.54 -25.65
C GLY A 105 1.38 -25.01 -24.59
N TYR A 106 1.48 -24.31 -23.45
CA TYR A 106 2.30 -24.77 -22.32
C TYR A 106 1.63 -25.91 -21.56
N SER A 107 2.43 -26.89 -21.11
CA SER A 107 1.95 -27.94 -20.22
C SER A 107 1.59 -27.40 -18.84
N THR A 108 0.70 -28.09 -18.12
CA THR A 108 0.35 -27.76 -16.73
C THR A 108 1.59 -27.71 -15.82
N GLU A 109 2.56 -28.59 -16.05
CA GLU A 109 3.85 -28.58 -15.33
C GLU A 109 4.63 -27.27 -15.57
N SER A 110 4.66 -26.79 -16.81
CA SER A 110 5.31 -25.52 -17.18
C SER A 110 4.62 -24.33 -16.53
N VAL A 111 3.29 -24.31 -16.54
CA VAL A 111 2.48 -23.27 -15.87
C VAL A 111 2.74 -23.27 -14.36
N ASN A 112 2.77 -24.43 -13.71
CA ASN A 112 3.06 -24.53 -12.27
C ASN A 112 4.48 -24.02 -11.94
N ALA A 113 5.46 -24.27 -12.81
CA ALA A 113 6.79 -23.71 -12.69
C ALA A 113 6.77 -22.17 -12.81
N MET A 114 5.97 -21.61 -13.73
CA MET A 114 5.79 -20.16 -13.87
C MET A 114 5.15 -19.52 -12.64
N VAL A 115 4.13 -20.15 -12.04
CA VAL A 115 3.54 -19.69 -10.76
C VAL A 115 4.59 -19.64 -9.65
N SER A 116 5.47 -20.64 -9.60
CA SER A 116 6.59 -20.69 -8.65
C SER A 116 7.60 -19.57 -8.91
N ILE A 117 7.94 -19.31 -10.18
CA ILE A 117 8.82 -18.21 -10.60
C ILE A 117 8.21 -16.85 -10.20
N ILE A 118 6.92 -16.62 -10.45
CA ILE A 118 6.23 -15.39 -10.05
C ILE A 118 6.36 -15.18 -8.54
N SER A 119 6.18 -16.24 -7.74
CA SER A 119 6.27 -16.16 -6.28
C SER A 119 7.68 -15.81 -5.81
N ILE A 120 8.72 -16.42 -6.39
CA ILE A 120 10.12 -16.12 -6.09
C ILE A 120 10.44 -14.67 -6.45
N PHE A 121 10.09 -14.24 -7.67
CA PHE A 121 10.41 -12.89 -8.13
C PHE A 121 9.58 -11.81 -7.45
N ASN A 122 8.36 -12.11 -6.99
CA ASN A 122 7.59 -11.23 -6.11
C ASN A 122 8.34 -10.98 -4.79
N PHE A 123 8.82 -12.04 -4.14
CA PHE A 123 9.65 -11.90 -2.96
C PHE A 123 10.92 -11.08 -3.24
N LEU A 124 11.65 -11.39 -4.31
CA LEU A 124 12.86 -10.65 -4.70
C LEU A 124 12.55 -9.19 -5.03
N GLY A 125 11.43 -8.90 -5.68
CA GLY A 125 10.98 -7.56 -6.01
C GLY A 125 10.74 -6.70 -4.78
N ARG A 126 10.19 -7.28 -3.71
CA ARG A 126 10.03 -6.61 -2.41
C ARG A 126 11.39 -6.34 -1.78
N ILE A 127 12.25 -7.36 -1.67
CA ILE A 127 13.58 -7.19 -1.06
C ILE A 127 14.37 -6.12 -1.82
N PHE A 128 14.40 -6.21 -3.15
CA PHE A 128 15.11 -5.27 -4.01
C PHE A 128 14.57 -3.86 -3.85
N SER A 129 13.27 -3.64 -4.03
CA SER A 129 12.72 -2.29 -3.97
C SER A 129 12.86 -1.68 -2.59
N GLY A 130 12.82 -2.46 -1.52
CA GLY A 130 13.03 -2.00 -0.15
C GLY A 130 14.41 -1.39 0.03
N PHE A 131 15.46 -2.20 -0.18
CA PHE A 131 16.84 -1.72 -0.01
C PHE A 131 17.20 -0.62 -1.02
N VAL A 132 16.85 -0.81 -2.29
CA VAL A 132 17.21 0.13 -3.35
C VAL A 132 16.49 1.47 -3.16
N SER A 133 15.25 1.47 -2.65
CA SER A 133 14.53 2.73 -2.44
C SER A 133 15.11 3.55 -1.31
N GLU A 134 15.59 2.93 -0.22
CA GLU A 134 16.34 3.65 0.82
C GLU A 134 17.65 4.23 0.25
N ILE A 135 18.45 3.40 -0.42
CA ILE A 135 19.76 3.82 -0.96
C ILE A 135 19.61 4.96 -1.95
N LEU A 136 18.65 4.86 -2.87
CA LEU A 136 18.42 5.89 -3.89
C LEU A 136 17.85 7.17 -3.27
N LEU A 137 16.98 7.05 -2.27
CA LEU A 137 16.44 8.20 -1.56
C LEU A 137 17.53 8.92 -0.77
N GLU A 138 18.34 8.20 0.01
CA GLU A 138 19.37 8.79 0.85
C GLU A 138 20.48 9.45 0.02
N LYS A 139 21.01 8.73 -0.98
CA LYS A 139 22.19 9.16 -1.74
C LYS A 139 21.87 10.11 -2.89
N TYR A 140 20.74 9.94 -3.56
CA TYR A 140 20.41 10.67 -4.78
C TYR A 140 19.12 11.48 -4.70
N LYS A 141 18.44 11.49 -3.53
CA LYS A 141 17.12 12.13 -3.35
C LYS A 141 16.12 11.67 -4.41
N PHE A 142 16.25 10.40 -4.83
CA PHE A 142 15.43 9.82 -5.88
C PHE A 142 14.02 9.56 -5.34
N PRO A 143 12.96 10.17 -5.92
CA PRO A 143 11.60 10.01 -5.41
C PRO A 143 11.10 8.56 -5.54
N ARG A 144 10.52 7.99 -4.48
CA ARG A 144 9.92 6.64 -4.55
C ARG A 144 8.79 6.52 -5.58
N PRO A 145 7.94 7.54 -5.83
CA PRO A 145 6.99 7.50 -6.94
C PRO A 145 7.69 7.32 -8.30
N LEU A 146 8.92 7.82 -8.46
CA LEU A 146 9.66 7.62 -9.71
C LEU A 146 10.12 6.15 -9.84
N MET A 147 10.47 5.50 -8.73
CA MET A 147 10.74 4.06 -8.73
C MET A 147 9.50 3.26 -9.06
N LEU A 148 8.33 3.66 -8.57
CA LEU A 148 7.05 3.06 -8.95
C LEU A 148 6.82 3.21 -10.46
N THR A 149 7.08 4.38 -11.03
CA THR A 149 6.99 4.61 -12.49
C THR A 149 7.88 3.62 -13.25
N LEU A 150 9.16 3.48 -12.87
CA LEU A 150 10.07 2.52 -13.51
C LEU A 150 9.58 1.08 -13.37
N THR A 151 9.03 0.72 -12.21
CA THR A 151 8.47 -0.60 -11.95
C THR A 151 7.26 -0.89 -12.83
N LEU A 152 6.37 0.09 -13.06
CA LEU A 152 5.24 -0.03 -13.98
C LEU A 152 5.70 -0.19 -15.44
N LEU A 153 6.77 0.47 -15.85
CA LEU A 153 7.36 0.26 -17.17
C LEU A 153 7.94 -1.16 -17.31
N VAL A 154 8.50 -1.74 -16.24
CA VAL A 154 8.91 -3.16 -16.23
C VAL A 154 7.69 -4.09 -16.38
N SER A 155 6.57 -3.80 -15.69
CA SER A 155 5.31 -4.53 -15.91
C SER A 155 4.84 -4.46 -17.36
N CYS A 156 4.94 -3.29 -18.01
CA CYS A 156 4.58 -3.13 -19.43
C CYS A 156 5.37 -4.07 -20.33
N ILE A 157 6.69 -4.22 -20.11
CA ILE A 157 7.52 -5.17 -20.86
C ILE A 157 7.01 -6.59 -20.63
N GLY A 158 6.70 -6.95 -19.37
CA GLY A 158 6.10 -8.24 -19.04
C GLY A 158 4.77 -8.49 -19.77
N PHE A 159 3.88 -7.51 -19.81
CA PHE A 159 2.59 -7.63 -20.49
C PHE A 159 2.73 -7.74 -22.01
N LEU A 160 3.65 -6.99 -22.62
CA LEU A 160 3.93 -7.10 -24.05
C LEU A 160 4.49 -8.47 -24.44
N LEU A 161 5.32 -9.09 -23.57
CA LEU A 161 5.82 -10.46 -23.79
C LEU A 161 4.71 -11.53 -23.73
N VAL A 162 3.61 -11.26 -23.02
CA VAL A 162 2.42 -12.10 -23.02
C VAL A 162 1.58 -11.86 -24.27
N ALA A 163 1.44 -10.60 -24.70
CA ALA A 163 0.65 -10.24 -25.89
C ALA A 163 1.28 -10.70 -27.22
N PHE A 164 2.62 -10.67 -27.28
CA PHE A 164 3.41 -11.02 -28.46
C PHE A 164 4.41 -12.13 -28.09
N PRO A 165 3.92 -13.36 -27.88
CA PRO A 165 4.77 -14.43 -27.39
C PRO A 165 5.78 -14.90 -28.44
N PHE A 166 6.94 -15.30 -27.96
CA PHE A 166 7.95 -16.06 -28.72
C PHE A 166 8.40 -17.24 -27.85
N HIS A 167 9.30 -18.08 -28.37
CA HIS A 167 9.73 -19.27 -27.63
C HIS A 167 10.20 -18.93 -26.20
N ASN A 168 9.49 -19.47 -25.19
CA ASN A 168 9.73 -19.24 -23.76
C ASN A 168 9.54 -17.80 -23.25
N SER A 169 8.89 -16.91 -24.01
CA SER A 169 8.63 -15.53 -23.56
C SER A 169 7.77 -15.47 -22.29
N LEU A 170 6.86 -16.43 -22.08
CA LEU A 170 5.98 -16.47 -20.90
C LEU A 170 6.75 -16.71 -19.59
N TYR A 171 7.89 -17.42 -19.63
CA TYR A 171 8.80 -17.53 -18.49
C TYR A 171 9.45 -16.18 -18.15
N ILE A 172 9.90 -15.44 -19.17
CA ILE A 172 10.48 -14.11 -18.99
C ILE A 172 9.41 -13.13 -18.48
N ALA A 173 8.21 -13.17 -19.05
CA ALA A 173 7.07 -12.39 -18.60
C ALA A 173 6.76 -12.67 -17.12
N SER A 174 6.75 -13.94 -16.70
CA SER A 174 6.53 -14.36 -15.31
C SER A 174 7.56 -13.76 -14.34
N ILE A 175 8.84 -13.71 -14.74
CA ILE A 175 9.91 -13.06 -13.98
C ILE A 175 9.64 -11.57 -13.82
N LEU A 176 9.38 -10.87 -14.92
CA LEU A 176 9.19 -9.41 -14.93
C LEU A 176 7.92 -8.99 -14.18
N ILE A 177 6.80 -9.67 -14.42
CA ILE A 177 5.52 -9.39 -13.76
C ILE A 177 5.61 -9.71 -12.26
N GLY A 178 6.21 -10.84 -11.89
CA GLY A 178 6.45 -11.21 -10.49
C GLY A 178 7.28 -10.16 -9.76
N PHE A 179 8.44 -9.80 -10.32
CA PHE A 179 9.33 -8.78 -9.76
C PHE A 179 8.64 -7.42 -9.63
N ALA A 180 7.98 -6.96 -10.70
CA ALA A 180 7.33 -5.66 -10.71
C ALA A 180 6.18 -5.58 -9.71
N PHE A 181 5.35 -6.63 -9.59
CA PHE A 181 4.29 -6.69 -8.58
C PHE A 181 4.85 -6.67 -7.16
N GLY A 182 5.90 -7.45 -6.89
CA GLY A 182 6.58 -7.43 -5.59
C GLY A 182 7.12 -6.04 -5.23
N SER A 183 7.76 -5.38 -6.20
CA SER A 183 8.28 -4.03 -6.03
C SER A 183 7.18 -3.00 -5.81
N GLN A 184 6.07 -3.06 -6.57
CA GLN A 184 4.89 -2.19 -6.42
C GLN A 184 4.36 -2.25 -4.98
N VAL A 185 4.07 -3.46 -4.48
CA VAL A 185 3.50 -3.66 -3.14
C VAL A 185 4.34 -2.98 -2.06
N LEU A 186 5.66 -3.15 -2.10
CA LEU A 186 6.51 -2.55 -1.06
C LEU A 186 6.65 -1.04 -1.24
N LEU A 187 6.77 -0.54 -2.47
CA LEU A 187 6.83 0.90 -2.72
C LEU A 187 5.55 1.59 -2.26
N ASP A 188 4.38 0.99 -2.49
CA ASP A 188 3.09 1.53 -2.04
C ASP A 188 3.01 1.59 -0.51
N ILE A 189 3.43 0.54 0.18
CA ILE A 189 3.53 0.50 1.65
C ILE A 189 4.40 1.67 2.16
N THR A 190 5.61 1.80 1.63
CA THR A 190 6.55 2.82 2.09
C THR A 190 6.06 4.22 1.78
N MET A 191 5.53 4.47 0.59
CA MET A 191 5.00 5.79 0.21
C MET A 191 3.81 6.20 1.09
N ILE A 192 2.90 5.27 1.43
CA ILE A 192 1.75 5.58 2.29
C ILE A 192 2.24 6.00 3.68
N SER A 193 3.18 5.27 4.28
CA SER A 193 3.77 5.66 5.57
C SER A 193 4.53 6.99 5.50
N GLU A 194 5.23 7.27 4.38
CA GLU A 194 5.98 8.51 4.21
C GLU A 194 5.09 9.73 3.99
N PHE A 195 3.93 9.58 3.35
CA PHE A 195 3.08 10.73 3.03
C PHE A 195 2.12 11.08 4.16
N PHE A 196 1.59 10.09 4.87
CA PHE A 196 0.49 10.27 5.81
C PHE A 196 0.87 10.05 7.28
N GLY A 197 2.13 9.73 7.56
CA GLY A 197 2.61 9.42 8.90
C GLY A 197 2.27 8.00 9.33
N LEU A 198 2.60 7.68 10.58
CA LEU A 198 2.50 6.34 11.14
C LEU A 198 1.29 6.17 12.06
N GLU A 199 0.72 7.25 12.59
CA GLU A 199 -0.37 7.21 13.57
C GLU A 199 -1.59 6.41 13.07
N HIS A 200 -1.98 6.62 11.81
CA HIS A 200 -3.12 5.94 11.17
C HIS A 200 -2.72 5.14 9.93
N TYR A 201 -1.44 4.76 9.80
CA TYR A 201 -0.90 4.05 8.64
C TYR A 201 -1.72 2.81 8.24
N ALA A 202 -2.09 1.98 9.22
CA ALA A 202 -2.84 0.75 8.95
C ALA A 202 -4.17 1.03 8.24
N MET A 203 -4.85 2.12 8.59
CA MET A 203 -6.10 2.51 7.96
C MET A 203 -5.88 2.99 6.54
N PHE A 204 -4.92 3.89 6.34
CA PHE A 204 -4.56 4.41 5.01
C PHE A 204 -4.15 3.29 4.06
N TYR A 205 -3.31 2.36 4.52
CA TYR A 205 -2.90 1.21 3.74
C TYR A 205 -4.09 0.31 3.35
N ASN A 206 -4.99 0.01 4.30
CA ASN A 206 -6.16 -0.81 4.00
C ASN A 206 -7.13 -0.12 3.01
N VAL A 207 -7.33 1.19 3.12
CA VAL A 207 -8.13 1.97 2.16
C VAL A 207 -7.49 1.92 0.77
N ALA A 208 -6.18 2.11 0.67
CA ALA A 208 -5.45 2.01 -0.59
C ALA A 208 -5.52 0.58 -1.18
N GLN A 209 -5.44 -0.45 -0.34
CA GLN A 209 -5.56 -1.84 -0.76
C GLN A 209 -6.96 -2.21 -1.27
N LEU A 210 -8.03 -1.50 -0.88
CA LEU A 210 -9.36 -1.69 -1.48
C LEU A 210 -9.38 -1.28 -2.96
N ALA A 211 -8.43 -0.47 -3.41
CA ALA A 211 -8.29 -0.08 -4.80
C ALA A 211 -7.87 -1.26 -5.69
N CYS A 212 -7.10 -2.22 -5.17
CA CYS A 212 -6.65 -3.42 -5.87
C CYS A 212 -7.80 -4.32 -6.36
N PRO A 213 -8.74 -4.81 -5.53
CA PRO A 213 -9.86 -5.63 -6.00
C PRO A 213 -10.82 -4.85 -6.92
N ILE A 214 -10.96 -3.53 -6.74
CA ILE A 214 -11.73 -2.69 -7.65
C ILE A 214 -11.06 -2.68 -9.03
N GLY A 215 -9.75 -2.43 -9.07
CA GLY A 215 -8.94 -2.44 -10.27
C GLY A 215 -8.97 -3.79 -10.98
N THR A 216 -8.67 -4.88 -10.27
CA THR A 216 -8.74 -6.23 -10.83
C THR A 216 -10.14 -6.57 -11.32
N TYR A 217 -11.21 -6.21 -10.61
CA TYR A 217 -12.56 -6.47 -11.11
C TYR A 217 -12.85 -5.74 -12.43
N VAL A 218 -12.54 -4.45 -12.51
CA VAL A 218 -12.75 -3.67 -13.74
C VAL A 218 -11.89 -4.20 -14.89
N LEU A 219 -10.59 -4.38 -14.67
CA LEU A 219 -9.65 -4.79 -15.71
C LEU A 219 -9.87 -6.24 -16.15
N LYS A 220 -10.07 -7.17 -15.21
CA LYS A 220 -10.27 -8.60 -15.48
C LYS A 220 -11.67 -8.88 -16.02
N VAL A 221 -12.72 -8.50 -15.29
CA VAL A 221 -14.09 -8.93 -15.59
C VAL A 221 -14.72 -8.07 -16.66
N LEU A 222 -14.57 -6.74 -16.58
CA LEU A 222 -15.30 -5.85 -17.49
C LEU A 222 -14.59 -5.66 -18.82
N VAL A 223 -13.26 -5.86 -18.88
CA VAL A 223 -12.46 -5.59 -20.07
C VAL A 223 -11.78 -6.84 -20.61
N ALA A 224 -10.83 -7.43 -19.87
CA ALA A 224 -10.05 -8.56 -20.38
C ALA A 224 -10.93 -9.77 -20.73
N GLY A 225 -11.97 -10.04 -19.93
CA GLY A 225 -12.95 -11.08 -20.24
C GLY A 225 -13.73 -10.81 -21.53
N LYS A 226 -14.20 -9.58 -21.74
CA LYS A 226 -14.93 -9.23 -22.97
C LYS A 226 -14.05 -9.29 -24.22
N LEU A 227 -12.82 -8.78 -24.11
CA LEU A 227 -11.85 -8.83 -25.20
C LEU A 227 -11.51 -10.29 -25.54
N TYR A 228 -11.34 -11.13 -24.53
CA TYR A 228 -11.13 -12.57 -24.72
C TYR A 228 -12.34 -13.24 -25.39
N ASP A 229 -13.56 -12.97 -24.94
CA ASP A 229 -14.79 -13.52 -25.52
C ASP A 229 -14.99 -13.11 -26.99
N GLU A 230 -14.53 -11.92 -27.39
CA GLU A 230 -14.53 -11.46 -28.78
C GLU A 230 -13.53 -12.23 -29.65
N GLU A 231 -12.34 -12.53 -29.12
CA GLU A 231 -11.34 -13.36 -29.81
C GLU A 231 -11.82 -14.80 -29.96
N VAL A 232 -12.42 -15.37 -28.90
CA VAL A 232 -13.00 -16.73 -28.94
C VAL A 232 -14.00 -16.87 -30.08
N LYS A 233 -14.92 -15.91 -30.26
CA LYS A 233 -15.90 -15.94 -31.36
C LYS A 233 -15.28 -15.85 -32.74
N THR A 234 -14.09 -15.27 -32.84
CA THR A 234 -13.40 -15.01 -34.11
C THR A 234 -12.51 -16.20 -34.50
N TRP A 235 -11.90 -16.86 -33.52
CA TRP A 235 -10.84 -17.85 -33.75
C TRP A 235 -11.18 -19.27 -33.24
N SER A 236 -12.35 -19.46 -32.63
CA SER A 236 -12.80 -20.76 -32.13
C SER A 236 -14.25 -21.04 -32.55
N ASP A 237 -14.44 -22.11 -33.33
CA ASP A 237 -15.77 -22.67 -33.64
C ASP A 237 -16.28 -23.62 -32.52
N SER A 238 -15.54 -23.69 -31.39
CA SER A 238 -15.82 -24.60 -30.30
C SER A 238 -16.99 -24.13 -29.42
N PRO A 239 -17.94 -25.01 -29.07
CA PRO A 239 -18.99 -24.69 -28.10
C PRO A 239 -18.46 -24.44 -26.66
N GLU A 240 -17.17 -24.70 -26.39
CA GLU A 240 -16.57 -24.62 -25.05
C GLU A 240 -15.96 -23.25 -24.70
N TYR A 241 -16.02 -22.24 -25.59
CA TYR A 241 -15.41 -20.91 -25.38
C TYR A 241 -13.88 -20.92 -25.08
N ILE A 242 -13.18 -21.96 -25.52
CA ILE A 242 -11.73 -22.10 -25.35
C ILE A 242 -11.04 -21.58 -26.61
N CYS A 243 -10.10 -20.64 -26.44
CA CYS A 243 -9.27 -20.11 -27.51
C CYS A 243 -7.84 -20.66 -27.39
N HIS A 244 -7.31 -21.15 -28.52
CA HIS A 244 -5.92 -21.60 -28.62
C HIS A 244 -5.16 -20.72 -29.59
N GLY A 245 -3.93 -20.36 -29.22
CA GLY A 245 -3.04 -19.51 -30.01
C GLY A 245 -2.65 -18.23 -29.27
N GLU A 246 -1.65 -17.55 -29.84
CA GLU A 246 -1.13 -16.28 -29.33
C GLU A 246 -2.12 -15.12 -29.39
N GLN A 247 -3.13 -15.23 -30.27
CA GLN A 247 -4.12 -14.18 -30.54
C GLN A 247 -5.08 -14.00 -29.37
N CYS A 248 -5.38 -15.07 -28.62
CA CYS A 248 -6.41 -15.10 -27.57
C CYS A 248 -6.23 -14.04 -26.48
N TYR A 249 -4.98 -13.79 -26.09
CA TYR A 249 -4.64 -12.82 -25.05
C TYR A 249 -3.97 -11.55 -25.57
N ARG A 250 -3.73 -11.45 -26.89
CA ARG A 250 -3.01 -10.32 -27.49
C ARG A 250 -3.68 -8.99 -27.18
N ASN A 251 -4.98 -8.87 -27.47
CA ASN A 251 -5.72 -7.62 -27.26
C ASN A 251 -5.88 -7.30 -25.77
N SER A 252 -6.19 -8.30 -24.94
CA SER A 252 -6.28 -8.14 -23.49
C SER A 252 -4.99 -7.64 -22.86
N PHE A 253 -3.83 -8.19 -23.24
CA PHE A 253 -2.54 -7.78 -22.70
C PHE A 253 -1.98 -6.50 -23.32
N THR A 254 -2.35 -6.17 -24.57
CA THR A 254 -2.09 -4.85 -25.15
C THR A 254 -2.84 -3.78 -24.37
N PHE A 255 -4.12 -4.01 -24.05
CA PHE A 255 -4.91 -3.12 -23.20
C PHE A 255 -4.33 -2.98 -21.78
N LEU A 256 -3.93 -4.09 -21.13
CA LEU A 256 -3.26 -4.05 -19.82
C LEU A 256 -1.95 -3.24 -19.87
N THR A 257 -1.23 -3.28 -20.98
CA THR A 257 -0.03 -2.46 -21.21
C THR A 257 -0.39 -0.98 -21.27
N GLU A 258 -1.41 -0.60 -22.04
CA GLU A 258 -1.91 0.79 -22.12
C GLU A 258 -2.36 1.31 -20.76
N MET A 259 -3.09 0.49 -20.00
CA MET A 259 -3.49 0.81 -18.64
C MET A 259 -2.27 0.99 -17.74
N SER A 260 -1.29 0.09 -17.79
CA SER A 260 -0.06 0.23 -16.99
C SER A 260 0.73 1.50 -17.34
N LEU A 261 0.76 1.90 -18.61
CA LEU A 261 1.33 3.19 -19.05
C LEU A 261 0.55 4.39 -18.47
N LEU A 262 -0.78 4.31 -18.41
CA LEU A 262 -1.60 5.32 -17.73
C LEU A 262 -1.28 5.38 -16.22
N GLY A 263 -1.08 4.21 -15.58
CA GLY A 263 -0.60 4.13 -14.21
C GLY A 263 0.77 4.81 -14.03
N ALA A 264 1.69 4.60 -14.97
CA ALA A 264 3.00 5.26 -14.97
C ALA A 264 2.86 6.79 -15.12
N ALA A 265 1.95 7.27 -15.97
CA ALA A 265 1.65 8.70 -16.10
C ALA A 265 1.08 9.30 -14.79
N ILE A 266 0.18 8.59 -14.11
CA ILE A 266 -0.35 9.00 -12.79
C ILE A 266 0.78 9.04 -11.75
N SER A 267 1.67 8.05 -11.79
CA SER A 267 2.86 8.01 -10.93
C SER A 267 3.81 9.19 -11.18
N LEU A 268 3.99 9.62 -12.43
CA LEU A 268 4.73 10.84 -12.76
C LEU A 268 4.07 12.12 -12.24
N ILE A 269 2.73 12.16 -12.18
CA ILE A 269 2.01 13.26 -11.52
C ILE A 269 2.34 13.27 -10.02
N LEU A 270 2.39 12.10 -9.37
CA LEU A 270 2.86 11.97 -7.98
C LEU A 270 4.30 12.49 -7.83
N VAL A 271 5.23 12.09 -8.71
CA VAL A 271 6.62 12.60 -8.71
C VAL A 271 6.66 14.12 -8.73
N LYS A 272 5.88 14.75 -9.63
CA LYS A 272 5.83 16.22 -9.72
C LYS A 272 5.29 16.85 -8.43
N ARG A 273 4.29 16.24 -7.80
CA ARG A 273 3.64 16.76 -6.58
C ARG A 273 4.47 16.58 -5.33
N THR A 274 5.30 15.55 -5.27
CA THR A 274 6.14 15.19 -4.11
C THR A 274 7.58 15.64 -4.29
N ARG A 275 7.92 16.29 -5.41
CA ARG A 275 9.27 16.76 -5.71
C ARG A 275 9.90 17.57 -4.60
N GLU A 276 9.19 18.56 -4.06
CA GLU A 276 9.74 19.41 -2.99
C GLU A 276 9.93 18.63 -1.68
N PHE A 277 9.03 17.69 -1.38
CA PHE A 277 9.15 16.79 -0.23
C PHE A 277 10.40 15.90 -0.33
N TYR A 278 10.60 15.25 -1.48
CA TYR A 278 11.77 14.38 -1.71
C TYR A 278 13.10 15.15 -1.88
N ARG A 279 13.04 16.45 -2.21
CA ARG A 279 14.23 17.31 -2.31
C ARG A 279 14.76 17.71 -0.93
N GLN A 280 13.88 17.78 0.06
CA GLN A 280 14.24 18.06 1.45
C GLN A 280 14.90 16.83 2.09
N ASP A 281 15.63 17.04 3.18
CA ASP A 281 16.22 15.93 3.92
C ASP A 281 15.17 15.29 4.83
N ILE A 282 14.38 14.38 4.27
CA ILE A 282 13.28 13.67 4.98
C ILE A 282 13.76 13.08 6.32
N TYR A 283 14.98 12.53 6.36
CA TYR A 283 15.56 11.94 7.56
C TYR A 283 16.10 12.94 8.58
N LYS A 284 16.15 14.24 8.26
CA LYS A 284 16.63 15.25 9.21
C LYS A 284 15.71 15.32 10.42
N LYS A 285 14.39 15.35 10.19
CA LYS A 285 13.38 15.36 11.26
C LYS A 285 13.49 14.10 12.14
N PHE A 286 13.57 12.92 11.52
CA PHE A 286 13.75 11.66 12.27
C PHE A 286 15.06 11.59 13.07
N ARG A 287 16.17 12.16 12.55
CA ARG A 287 17.41 12.28 13.31
C ARG A 287 17.28 13.22 14.50
N GLU A 288 16.68 14.39 14.29
CA GLU A 288 16.42 15.38 15.34
C GLU A 288 15.52 14.81 16.44
N ASP A 289 14.46 14.08 16.07
CA ASP A 289 13.57 13.40 17.00
C ASP A 289 14.32 12.31 17.79
N MET A 290 15.10 11.45 17.11
CA MET A 290 15.90 10.41 17.78
C MET A 290 16.96 10.97 18.72
N ASP A 291 17.59 12.10 18.36
CA ASP A 291 18.58 12.74 19.21
C ASP A 291 17.92 13.45 20.41
N SER A 292 16.73 14.04 20.24
CA SER A 292 15.94 14.59 21.35
C SER A 292 15.47 13.50 22.33
N LEU A 293 15.06 12.33 21.82
CA LEU A 293 14.73 11.15 22.63
C LEU A 293 15.94 10.62 23.39
N LYS A 294 17.13 10.61 22.78
CA LYS A 294 18.36 10.26 23.50
C LYS A 294 18.67 11.26 24.61
N GLU A 295 18.54 12.56 24.34
CA GLU A 295 18.72 13.60 25.36
C GLU A 295 17.70 13.44 26.50
N GLU A 296 16.44 13.14 26.21
CA GLU A 296 15.40 12.88 27.23
C GLU A 296 15.72 11.64 28.08
N VAL A 297 16.18 10.55 27.44
CA VAL A 297 16.61 9.32 28.13
C VAL A 297 17.87 9.56 28.96
N GLU A 298 18.81 10.37 28.49
CA GLU A 298 20.02 10.75 29.24
C GLU A 298 19.72 11.72 30.39
N LEU A 299 18.71 12.58 30.26
CA LEU A 299 18.26 13.53 31.29
C LEU A 299 17.48 12.86 32.42
N TYR A 300 16.96 11.65 32.21
CA TYR A 300 16.43 10.76 33.25
C TYR A 300 17.45 9.66 33.58
N PRO A 301 18.56 9.96 34.29
CA PRO A 301 19.42 8.90 34.79
C PRO A 301 18.59 8.03 35.74
N HIS A 302 18.70 6.72 35.52
CA HIS A 302 18.09 5.67 36.32
C HIS A 302 18.53 5.83 37.79
N ASP A 303 17.75 6.53 38.61
CA ASP A 303 17.87 6.47 40.07
C ASP A 303 17.33 5.11 40.51
N VAL A 304 18.14 4.07 40.28
CA VAL A 304 17.91 2.72 40.79
C VAL A 304 18.01 2.80 42.30
N ARG A 305 16.86 3.04 42.94
CA ARG A 305 16.64 2.60 44.32
C ARG A 305 16.90 1.10 44.35
N GLN A 306 18.06 0.70 44.85
CA GLN A 306 18.43 -0.70 45.05
C GLN A 306 17.31 -1.39 45.84
N PRO A 307 16.73 -2.50 45.35
CA PRO A 307 15.88 -3.32 46.19
C PRO A 307 16.77 -4.01 47.23
N GLU A 308 16.45 -3.82 48.52
CA GLU A 308 16.96 -4.65 49.61
C GLU A 308 16.73 -6.12 49.23
N VAL A 309 17.82 -6.88 49.11
CA VAL A 309 17.78 -8.32 48.92
C VAL A 309 17.39 -8.95 50.26
N GLU A 310 16.10 -9.15 50.45
CA GLU A 310 15.59 -9.99 51.53
C GLU A 310 15.84 -11.46 51.15
N SER A 311 16.78 -12.09 51.86
CA SER A 311 17.22 -13.45 51.61
C SER A 311 16.14 -14.47 51.97
N VAL A 312 15.40 -14.98 50.98
CA VAL A 312 14.52 -16.14 51.13
C VAL A 312 15.34 -17.42 50.91
N HIS A 313 15.55 -18.18 51.99
CA HIS A 313 16.11 -19.53 51.96
C HIS A 313 15.13 -20.50 51.27
N VAL A 314 15.54 -21.06 50.13
CA VAL A 314 14.83 -22.17 49.47
C VAL A 314 15.58 -23.48 49.75
N HIS A 315 14.89 -24.37 50.46
CA HIS A 315 15.31 -25.76 50.71
C HIS A 315 15.52 -26.51 49.39
N LYS A 316 16.69 -27.13 49.22
CA LYS A 316 16.95 -28.14 48.20
C LYS A 316 16.34 -29.47 48.65
N GLU A 317 15.28 -29.92 47.99
CA GLU A 317 14.98 -31.36 47.91
C GLU A 317 15.46 -31.91 46.57
N VAL A 318 16.31 -32.93 46.69
CA VAL A 318 16.87 -33.72 45.60
C VAL A 318 15.88 -34.83 45.29
N THR A 319 15.44 -34.94 44.04
CA THR A 319 14.83 -36.19 43.57
C THR A 319 15.50 -36.64 42.27
N ILE A 320 16.23 -37.74 42.42
CA ILE A 320 16.88 -38.51 41.38
C ILE A 320 15.82 -39.39 40.71
N PHE A 321 15.73 -39.42 39.39
CA PHE A 321 15.31 -40.63 38.68
C PHE A 321 16.23 -40.92 37.48
N LYS A 322 16.65 -42.18 37.44
CA LYS A 322 17.67 -42.80 36.58
C LYS A 322 17.13 -43.09 35.17
N LYS A 323 18.05 -42.98 34.20
CA LYS A 323 18.20 -43.67 32.91
C LYS A 323 16.94 -44.05 32.14
#